data_AF-A0A7V0MUL9-F1
#
_entry.id   AF-A0A7V0MUL9-F1
#
_cell.length_a   1.000
_cell.length_b   1.000
_cell.length_c   1.000
_cell.angle_alpha   90.00
_cell.angle_beta   90.00
_cell.angle_gamma   90.00
#
_symmetry.space_group_name_H-M   'P 1'
#
loop_
_entity.id
_entity.type
_entity.pdbx_description
1 polymer ?
#
loop_
_entity_poly.entity_id
_entity_poly.type
_entity_poly.pdbx_seq_one_letter_code
_entity_poly.pdbx_strand_id
1 'polypeptide(L)'
;MIVLNFSHPLTQEQKTQIETLTREEIKEVRQLRVSFDNEKPFVPQVMELVDSCGLSPEEWQTERILVVPPSLNFIAVTLIAELHGRMGYFPPIVRIRPVEGAVPPKFEVAEIIDLQAVRDRARKERTG
;
A
#
# COMPACT_ATOMS: atom_id res chain seq x y z
N MET A 1 8.36 -4.49 9.89
CA MET A 1 8.12 -3.79 8.61
C MET A 1 7.74 -2.33 8.81
N ILE A 2 7.91 -1.51 7.78
CA ILE A 2 7.36 -0.16 7.65
C ILE A 2 6.02 -0.25 6.91
N VAL A 3 4.99 0.41 7.42
CA VAL A 3 3.69 0.55 6.74
C VAL A 3 3.58 1.96 6.17
N LEU A 4 3.49 2.07 4.85
CA LEU A 4 3.17 3.31 4.16
C LEU A 4 1.65 3.40 3.99
N ASN A 5 1.01 4.25 4.80
CA ASN A 5 -0.44 4.41 4.79
C ASN A 5 -0.89 5.63 3.99
N PHE A 6 -1.49 5.39 2.82
CA PHE A 6 -2.06 6.41 1.94
C PHE A 6 -3.58 6.53 2.09
N SER A 7 -4.15 5.94 3.14
CA SER A 7 -5.58 5.95 3.45
C SER A 7 -5.86 6.65 4.78
N HIS A 8 -7.06 6.46 5.34
CA HIS A 8 -7.40 6.92 6.68
C HIS A 8 -6.46 6.31 7.75
N PRO A 9 -6.28 6.99 8.90
CA PRO A 9 -5.46 6.46 9.99
C PRO A 9 -5.85 5.04 10.41
N LEU A 10 -4.86 4.15 10.49
CA LEU A 10 -5.06 2.78 10.94
C LEU A 10 -5.41 2.75 12.44
N THR A 11 -6.47 2.03 12.79
CA THR A 11 -6.80 1.75 14.18
C THR A 11 -5.82 0.75 14.79
N GLN A 12 -5.76 0.67 16.13
CA GLN A 12 -4.89 -0.32 16.79
C GLN A 12 -5.28 -1.75 16.42
N GLU A 13 -6.58 -2.03 16.29
CA GLU A 13 -7.07 -3.34 15.85
C GLU A 13 -6.59 -3.69 14.44
N GLN A 14 -6.64 -2.73 13.51
CA GLN A 14 -6.13 -2.94 12.14
C GLN A 14 -4.63 -3.19 12.11
N LYS A 15 -3.84 -2.49 12.95
CA LYS A 15 -2.40 -2.76 13.09
C LYS A 15 -2.15 -4.18 13.57
N THR A 16 -2.86 -4.63 14.61
CA THR A 16 -2.75 -6.01 15.11
C THR A 16 -3.18 -7.05 14.07
N GLN A 17 -4.23 -6.78 13.29
CA GLN A 17 -4.63 -7.65 12.18
C GLN A 17 -3.54 -7.75 11.11
N ILE A 18 -2.92 -6.63 10.74
CA ILE A 18 -1.79 -6.60 9.79
C ILE A 18 -0.62 -7.43 10.31
N GLU A 19 -0.21 -7.25 11.57
CA GLU A 19 0.89 -8.00 12.17
C GLU A 19 0.60 -9.50 12.23
N THR A 20 -0.65 -9.86 12.52
CA THR A 20 -1.09 -11.26 12.54
C THR A 20 -1.03 -11.90 11.15
N LEU A 21 -1.55 -11.21 10.13
CA LEU A 21 -1.58 -11.71 8.75
C LEU A 21 -0.18 -11.81 8.13
N THR A 22 0.69 -10.84 8.45
CA THR A 22 2.07 -10.80 7.93
C THR A 22 3.05 -11.61 8.76
N ARG A 23 2.70 -11.96 10.01
CA ARG A 23 3.59 -12.55 11.01
C ARG A 23 4.84 -11.70 11.27
N GLU A 24 4.70 -10.38 11.13
CA GLU A 24 5.78 -9.42 11.30
C GLU A 24 5.28 -8.18 12.05
N GLU A 25 6.09 -7.69 12.99
CA GLU A 25 5.79 -6.48 13.76
C GLU A 25 5.86 -5.22 12.89
N ILE A 26 4.94 -4.28 13.11
CA ILE A 26 4.99 -2.95 12.52
C ILE A 26 5.97 -2.10 13.33
N LYS A 27 7.13 -1.81 12.75
CA LYS A 27 8.13 -0.92 13.35
C LYS A 27 7.69 0.54 13.29
N GLU A 28 7.02 0.90 12.19
CA GLU A 28 6.65 2.27 11.89
C GLU A 28 5.41 2.28 10.99
N VAL A 29 4.47 3.19 11.26
CA VAL A 29 3.41 3.56 10.32
C VAL A 29 3.66 4.99 9.86
N ARG A 30 4.02 5.18 8.60
CA ARG A 30 4.05 6.50 7.97
C ARG A 30 2.68 6.81 7.45
N GLN A 31 2.05 7.86 8.01
CA GLN A 31 0.77 8.36 7.55
C GLN A 31 1.00 9.42 6.47
N LEU A 32 0.61 9.13 5.24
CA LEU A 32 0.76 10.04 4.10
C LEU A 32 -0.60 10.68 3.80
N ARG A 33 -0.62 12.00 3.67
CA ARG A 33 -1.83 12.73 3.30
C ARG A 33 -1.97 12.69 1.78
N VAL A 34 -3.02 12.01 1.32
CA VAL A 34 -3.37 11.99 -0.11
C VAL A 34 -4.36 13.12 -0.37
N SER A 35 -3.87 14.20 -0.97
CA SER A 35 -4.67 15.35 -1.42
C SER A 35 -4.26 15.67 -2.85
N PHE A 36 -5.13 15.34 -3.81
CA PHE A 36 -4.85 15.49 -5.24
C PHE A 36 -5.74 16.56 -5.85
N ASP A 37 -5.14 17.35 -6.74
CA ASP A 37 -5.82 18.29 -7.61
C ASP A 37 -6.29 17.54 -8.87
N ASN A 38 -7.61 17.43 -9.03
CA ASN A 38 -8.23 16.71 -10.15
C ASN A 38 -8.12 17.46 -11.49
N GLU A 39 -7.79 18.75 -11.46
CA GLU A 39 -7.59 19.55 -12.66
C GLU A 39 -6.15 19.47 -13.20
N LYS A 40 -5.28 18.72 -12.52
CA LYS A 40 -3.88 18.53 -12.89
C LYS A 40 -3.56 17.06 -13.15
N PRO A 41 -2.53 16.77 -13.97
CA PRO A 41 -2.06 15.39 -14.16
C PRO A 41 -1.69 14.73 -12.82
N PHE A 42 -2.08 13.46 -12.65
CA PHE A 42 -1.81 12.72 -11.41
C PHE A 42 -0.36 12.21 -11.30
N VAL A 43 0.33 11.93 -12.40
CA VAL A 43 1.69 11.35 -12.34
C VAL A 43 2.68 12.23 -11.54
N PRO A 44 2.83 13.55 -11.81
CA PRO A 44 3.72 14.40 -11.01
C PRO A 44 3.31 14.47 -9.53
N GLN A 45 2.01 14.47 -9.24
CA GLN A 45 1.48 14.49 -7.87
C GLN A 45 1.77 13.18 -7.13
N VAL A 46 1.73 12.04 -7.83
CA VAL A 46 2.14 10.73 -7.27
C VAL A 46 3.64 10.72 -6.97
N MET A 47 4.47 11.24 -7.87
CA MET A 47 5.91 11.31 -7.63
C MET A 47 6.22 12.14 -6.38
N GLU A 48 5.60 13.31 -6.24
CA GLU A 48 5.73 14.16 -5.05
C GLU A 48 5.25 13.44 -3.78
N LEU A 49 4.13 12.71 -3.85
CA LEU A 49 3.64 11.90 -2.74
C LEU A 49 4.64 10.80 -2.34
N VAL A 50 5.25 10.11 -3.31
CA VAL A 50 6.25 9.07 -3.03
C VAL A 50 7.53 9.67 -2.46
N ASP A 51 7.97 10.82 -2.97
CA ASP A 51 9.12 11.55 -2.43
C ASP A 51 8.87 11.98 -0.96
N SER A 52 7.62 12.36 -0.63
CA SER A 52 7.23 12.70 0.73
C SER A 52 7.28 11.53 1.72
N CYS A 53 7.44 10.28 1.25
CA CYS A 53 7.65 9.14 2.13
C CYS A 53 8.99 9.21 2.88
N GLY A 54 9.96 10.00 2.38
CA GLY A 54 11.24 10.23 3.07
C GLY A 54 12.12 8.99 3.20
N LEU A 55 11.98 8.03 2.28
CA LEU A 55 12.87 6.86 2.18
C LEU A 55 13.97 7.15 1.16
N SER A 56 15.21 6.85 1.54
CA SER A 56 16.37 6.86 0.67
C SER A 56 16.31 5.74 -0.38
N PRO A 57 17.07 5.85 -1.48
CA PRO A 57 17.16 4.78 -2.49
C PRO A 57 17.54 3.41 -1.92
N GLU A 58 18.38 3.37 -0.88
CA GLU A 58 18.77 2.13 -0.20
C GLU A 58 17.62 1.55 0.62
N GLU A 59 16.90 2.37 1.39
CA GLU A 59 15.76 1.93 2.18
C GLU A 59 14.63 1.39 1.29
N TRP A 60 14.37 1.98 0.13
CA TRP A 60 13.38 1.45 -0.84
C TRP A 60 13.66 0.01 -1.28
N GLN A 61 14.92 -0.43 -1.27
CA GLN A 61 15.32 -1.77 -1.73
C GLN A 61 15.52 -2.76 -0.58
N THR A 62 15.80 -2.26 0.63
CA THR A 62 16.24 -3.08 1.77
C THR A 62 15.17 -3.21 2.86
N GLU A 63 14.32 -2.19 3.03
CA GLU A 63 13.29 -2.22 4.04
C GLU A 63 12.11 -3.11 3.62
N ARG A 64 11.52 -3.76 4.62
CA ARG A 64 10.27 -4.50 4.43
C ARG A 64 9.12 -3.51 4.46
N ILE A 65 8.57 -3.19 3.29
CA ILE A 65 7.52 -2.18 3.11
C ILE A 65 6.18 -2.84 2.79
N LEU A 66 5.14 -2.44 3.52
CA LEU A 66 3.74 -2.79 3.28
C LEU A 66 2.94 -1.51 2.95
N VAL A 67 2.09 -1.58 1.93
CA VAL A 67 1.36 -0.40 1.43
C VAL A 67 -0.13 -0.50 1.72
N VAL A 68 -0.71 0.54 2.34
CA VAL A 68 -2.16 0.73 2.36
C VAL A 68 -2.49 1.72 1.25
N PRO A 69 -3.09 1.30 0.12
CA PRO A 69 -3.29 2.17 -1.03
C PRO A 69 -4.34 3.25 -0.76
N PRO A 70 -4.31 4.36 -1.53
CA PRO A 70 -5.39 5.34 -1.50
C PRO A 70 -6.68 4.79 -2.11
N SER A 71 -7.82 5.36 -1.73
CA SER A 71 -9.14 4.87 -2.17
C SER A 71 -9.46 5.16 -3.64
N LEU A 72 -8.88 6.22 -4.23
CA LEU A 72 -9.13 6.55 -5.64
C LEU A 72 -8.27 5.68 -6.55
N ASN A 73 -8.92 4.86 -7.36
CA ASN A 73 -8.28 3.82 -8.18
C ASN A 73 -7.17 4.36 -9.10
N PHE A 74 -7.36 5.50 -9.76
CA PHE A 74 -6.38 6.11 -10.67
C PHE A 74 -5.07 6.46 -9.96
N ILE A 75 -5.18 6.99 -8.74
CA ILE A 75 -4.02 7.31 -7.91
C ILE A 75 -3.38 6.01 -7.42
N ALA A 76 -4.18 5.05 -6.95
CA ALA A 76 -3.68 3.78 -6.43
C ALA A 76 -2.85 3.02 -7.48
N VAL A 77 -3.37 2.84 -8.70
CA VAL A 77 -2.63 2.10 -9.75
C VAL A 77 -1.38 2.84 -10.20
N THR A 78 -1.42 4.17 -10.25
CA THR A 78 -0.27 5.00 -10.61
C THR A 78 0.82 4.93 -9.53
N LEU A 79 0.43 5.00 -8.26
CA LEU A 79 1.30 4.85 -7.11
C LEU A 79 2.01 3.49 -7.12
N ILE A 80 1.28 2.40 -7.35
CA ILE A 80 1.87 1.06 -7.38
C ILE A 80 2.89 0.93 -8.52
N ALA A 81 2.63 1.53 -9.69
CA ALA A 81 3.59 1.54 -10.79
C ALA A 81 4.88 2.30 -10.44
N GLU A 82 4.76 3.48 -9.81
CA GLU A 82 5.90 4.28 -9.34
C GLU A 82 6.73 3.54 -8.28
N LEU A 83 6.07 2.96 -7.28
CA LEU A 83 6.73 2.18 -6.22
C LEU A 83 7.46 0.96 -6.79
N HIS A 84 6.85 0.24 -7.73
CA HIS A 84 7.52 -0.88 -8.40
C HIS A 84 8.82 -0.46 -9.11
N GLY A 85 8.87 0.75 -9.69
CA GLY A 85 10.07 1.31 -10.29
C GLY A 85 11.19 1.58 -9.27
N ARG A 86 10.85 2.09 -8.08
CA ARG A 86 11.82 2.41 -7.02
C ARG A 86 12.31 1.19 -6.25
N MET A 87 11.42 0.22 -6.04
CA MET A 87 11.67 -0.97 -5.22
C MET A 87 12.24 -2.13 -6.04
N GLY A 88 12.02 -2.17 -7.35
CA GLY A 88 12.42 -3.27 -8.23
C GLY A 88 11.51 -4.52 -8.17
N TYR A 89 10.47 -4.48 -7.32
CA TYR A 89 9.43 -5.49 -7.18
C TYR A 89 8.11 -4.84 -6.78
N PHE A 90 6.99 -5.54 -6.95
CA PHE A 90 5.68 -4.99 -6.57
C PHE A 90 5.50 -5.06 -5.05
N PRO A 91 5.17 -3.96 -4.37
CA PRO A 91 4.93 -4.01 -2.93
C PRO A 91 3.68 -4.84 -2.61
N PRO A 92 3.65 -5.59 -1.49
CA PRO A 92 2.41 -6.14 -0.98
C PRO A 92 1.48 -5.01 -0.52
N ILE A 93 0.17 -5.22 -0.69
CA ILE A 93 -0.85 -4.22 -0.32
C ILE A 93 -1.84 -4.75 0.72
N VAL A 94 -2.32 -3.85 1.56
CA VAL A 94 -3.39 -4.13 2.54
C VAL A 94 -4.74 -3.86 1.91
N ARG A 95 -5.65 -4.83 1.95
CA ARG A 95 -7.06 -4.61 1.59
C ARG A 95 -7.88 -4.39 2.86
N ILE A 96 -8.41 -3.19 3.03
CA ILE A 96 -9.36 -2.86 4.09
C ILE A 96 -10.78 -2.91 3.52
N ARG A 97 -11.72 -3.49 4.27
CA ARG A 97 -13.14 -3.57 3.88
C ARG A 97 -14.07 -3.21 5.03
N PRO A 98 -15.30 -2.76 4.76
CA PRO A 98 -16.32 -2.61 5.80
C PRO A 98 -16.70 -3.97 6.38
N VAL A 99 -16.99 -3.99 7.68
CA VAL A 99 -17.58 -5.14 8.38
C VAL A 99 -19.09 -5.07 8.19
N GLU A 100 -19.65 -6.07 7.51
CA GLU A 100 -21.08 -6.14 7.21
C GLU A 100 -21.90 -6.21 8.51
N GLY A 101 -22.98 -5.41 8.59
CA GLY A 101 -23.87 -5.36 9.75
C GLY A 101 -23.32 -4.62 10.98
N ALA A 102 -22.11 -4.05 10.91
CA ALA A 102 -21.55 -3.28 12.02
C ALA A 102 -22.24 -1.91 12.19
N VAL A 103 -22.70 -1.63 13.41
CA VAL A 103 -23.28 -0.33 13.80
C VAL A 103 -22.58 0.15 15.09
N PRO A 104 -21.80 1.25 15.07
CA PRO A 104 -21.48 2.10 13.91
C PRO A 104 -20.59 1.39 12.86
N PRO A 105 -20.45 1.96 11.65
CA PRO A 105 -19.58 1.40 10.61
C PRO A 105 -18.18 1.10 11.12
N LYS A 106 -17.72 -0.13 10.87
CA LYS A 106 -16.38 -0.62 11.23
C LYS A 106 -15.67 -1.13 9.98
N PHE A 107 -14.35 -1.03 9.96
CA PHE A 107 -13.51 -1.53 8.88
C PHE A 107 -12.44 -2.47 9.43
N GLU A 108 -12.18 -3.55 8.71
CA GLU A 108 -11.19 -4.56 9.06
C GLU A 108 -10.18 -4.77 7.93
N VAL A 109 -9.02 -5.30 8.29
CA VAL A 109 -8.02 -5.77 7.33
C VAL A 109 -8.47 -7.14 6.82
N ALA A 110 -8.94 -7.19 5.58
CA ALA A 110 -9.48 -8.40 4.97
C ALA A 110 -8.38 -9.38 4.54
N GLU A 111 -7.30 -8.85 3.97
CA GLU A 111 -6.21 -9.64 3.41
C GLU A 111 -4.97 -8.78 3.14
N ILE A 112 -3.83 -9.44 2.99
CA ILE A 112 -2.60 -8.88 2.42
C ILE A 112 -2.44 -9.49 1.03
N ILE A 113 -2.38 -8.65 0.00
CA ILE A 113 -2.26 -9.09 -1.39
C ILE A 113 -0.80 -8.94 -1.80
N ASP A 114 -0.15 -10.07 -2.11
CA ASP A 114 1.19 -10.11 -2.69
C ASP A 114 1.11 -9.85 -4.21
N LEU A 115 1.28 -8.59 -4.60
CA LEU A 115 1.25 -8.16 -6.00
C LEU A 115 2.42 -8.74 -6.82
N GLN A 116 3.56 -9.03 -6.17
CA GLN A 116 4.69 -9.65 -6.85
C GLN A 116 4.38 -11.11 -7.19
N ALA A 117 3.77 -11.86 -6.27
CA ALA A 117 3.29 -13.21 -6.54
C ALA A 117 2.19 -13.25 -7.63
N VAL A 118 1.29 -12.26 -7.66
CA VAL A 118 0.29 -12.12 -8.74
C VAL A 118 0.96 -11.99 -10.10
N ARG A 119 1.95 -11.10 -10.22
CA ARG A 119 2.75 -10.92 -11.45
C ARG A 119 3.50 -12.20 -11.83
N ASP A 120 4.12 -12.87 -10.87
CA ASP A 120 4.94 -14.05 -11.15
C ASP A 120 4.11 -15.24 -11.63
N ARG A 121 2.90 -15.41 -11.08
CA ARG A 121 1.92 -16.37 -11.60
C ARG A 121 1.50 -16.04 -13.03
N ALA A 122 1.10 -14.79 -13.29
CA ALA A 122 0.70 -14.36 -14.63
C ALA A 122 1.83 -14.55 -15.67
N ARG A 123 3.09 -14.36 -15.27
CA ARG A 123 4.25 -14.62 -16.14
C ARG A 123 4.39 -16.09 -16.52
N LYS A 124 4.17 -17.01 -15.58
CA LYS A 124 4.23 -18.46 -15.83
C LYS A 124 3.13 -18.90 -16.79
N GLU A 125 1.91 -18.41 -16.59
CA GLU A 125 0.74 -18.72 -17.42
C GLU A 125 0.84 -18.20 -18.86
N ARG A 126 1.58 -17.11 -19.10
CA ARG A 126 1.82 -16.61 -20.46
C ARG A 126 2.74 -17.53 -21.28
N THR A 127 3.61 -18.29 -20.61
CA THR A 127 4.63 -19.13 -21.23
C THR A 127 4.31 -20.62 -21.19
N GLY A 128 3.23 -21.02 -20.53
CA GLY A 128 2.70 -22.40 -20.51
C GLY A 128 1.48 -22.52 -21.40
#